data_AF-V5XJ16-F1
#
_entry.id   AF-V5XJ16-F1
#
_cell.length_a   1.000
_cell.length_b   1.000
_cell.length_c   1.000
_cell.angle_alpha   90.00
_cell.angle_beta   90.00
_cell.angle_gamma   90.00
#
_symmetry.space_group_name_H-M   'P 1'
#
loop_
_entity.id
_entity.type
_entity.pdbx_description
1 polymer ?
#
loop_
_entity_poly.entity_id
_entity_poly.type
_entity_poly.pdbx_seq_one_letter_code
_entity_poly.pdbx_strand_id
1 'polypeptide(L)'
;MSGETMWEVELNDEQLNVVEAPADARLLVIAGAGQGKTEVVVSRIRSLVQDEGLVPSDEVLVLSFSRAAVSAVRTRLDVRDVAAPNVRTFDSFASVLLLAVDIQPEGSFDARIRRATQVLREAKQPPEDVEFLRHVILDEVQDLVGDRADFVLALLNRLDKNAGITALGDPLQGVYDFQLDDSVSRTSAAKVFETLTESFGCDTVGLGKNYRAQGKMPKQAVVLGEKLRELDDGDIAEELIEDLLLDIPDRGEIADWYSLVTPDRGKRTAVLCTTNAEVLRVSRYFNEKAVAHAVRRQSQDFGAARWIAGALGPLPGPKERQSEVEAALERLLTENDVSQKWAELKSIEGRTSSYDSLDISRVHSLVKARALPLPLTEPDYSSVIVSTIHRAKGLEFDTVFIVDPNWLPEDEESWTRVRREYVALSRARDHIYTCRLPQSKTKIKADDRLGRFKEEAWSRKKRGATWTKAFEFLYGDVETAYPASTHTVDASQIQQTLRSLDQVGMRVYAELDEAESTDESPSYLLVTQDQQPLGRTSAAFDSTFQKTFGWLKNRPTVIDGLTLVSVETVAGDYRESEMAGLGSSGFWLVPRITGLARPDLNTT
;
A
#
# COMPACT_ATOMS: atom_id res chain seq x y z
N MET A 1 41.31 -7.17 0.76
CA MET A 1 40.91 -7.69 -0.55
C MET A 1 40.38 -9.10 -0.35
N SER A 2 39.06 -9.20 -0.29
CA SER A 2 38.22 -10.40 -0.20
C SER A 2 36.83 -9.81 0.08
N GLY A 3 36.08 -9.36 -0.92
CA GLY A 3 35.74 -10.16 -2.09
C GLY A 3 34.55 -11.07 -1.77
N GLU A 4 33.63 -10.59 -0.95
CA GLU A 4 32.31 -11.21 -0.83
C GLU A 4 31.53 -10.88 -2.10
N THR A 5 31.17 -11.93 -2.84
CA THR A 5 30.42 -11.82 -4.09
C THR A 5 29.02 -11.35 -3.77
N MET A 6 28.80 -10.05 -3.95
CA MET A 6 27.48 -9.43 -4.01
C MET A 6 26.60 -10.24 -4.97
N TRP A 7 25.40 -10.62 -4.54
CA TRP A 7 24.52 -11.50 -5.32
C TRP A 7 24.01 -10.80 -6.59
N GLU A 8 24.79 -10.84 -7.67
CA GLU A 8 24.32 -10.51 -9.00
C GLU A 8 23.22 -11.50 -9.40
N VAL A 9 22.03 -10.97 -9.66
CA VAL A 9 20.89 -11.75 -10.14
C VAL A 9 21.16 -12.09 -11.60
N GLU A 10 21.18 -13.38 -11.94
CA GLU A 10 21.39 -13.85 -13.31
C GLU A 10 20.22 -13.41 -14.21
N LEU A 11 20.49 -12.41 -15.05
CA LEU A 11 19.58 -11.91 -16.07
C LEU A 11 19.57 -12.87 -17.28
N ASN A 12 18.42 -13.03 -17.94
CA ASN A 12 18.38 -13.65 -19.27
C ASN A 12 18.80 -12.65 -20.37
N ASP A 13 19.08 -13.17 -21.56
CA ASP A 13 19.50 -12.38 -22.72
C ASP A 13 18.54 -11.20 -23.00
N GLU A 14 17.23 -11.39 -22.87
CA GLU A 14 16.24 -10.32 -23.07
C GLU A 14 16.31 -9.21 -22.01
N GLN A 15 16.51 -9.56 -20.74
CA GLN A 15 16.75 -8.58 -19.68
C GLN A 15 18.10 -7.87 -19.85
N LEU A 16 19.14 -8.61 -20.26
CA LEU A 16 20.47 -8.07 -20.48
C LEU A 16 20.49 -7.06 -21.64
N ASN A 17 19.81 -7.37 -22.75
CA ASN A 17 19.65 -6.45 -23.88
C ASN A 17 18.99 -5.10 -23.47
N VAL A 18 18.07 -5.10 -22.50
CA VAL A 18 17.50 -3.86 -21.95
C VAL A 18 18.50 -3.15 -21.05
N VAL A 19 19.21 -3.88 -20.20
CA VAL A 19 20.18 -3.33 -19.23
C VAL A 19 21.40 -2.71 -19.92
N GLU A 20 21.94 -3.35 -20.95
CA GLU A 20 23.16 -2.97 -21.67
C GLU A 20 22.93 -2.04 -22.89
N ALA A 21 21.68 -1.63 -23.15
CA ALA A 21 21.38 -0.72 -24.26
C ALA A 21 22.11 0.64 -24.09
N PRO A 22 22.48 1.35 -25.17
CA PRO A 22 23.09 2.68 -25.05
C PRO A 22 22.26 3.68 -24.21
N ALA A 23 22.88 4.69 -23.62
CA ALA A 23 22.20 5.67 -22.78
C ALA A 23 21.15 6.54 -23.51
N ASP A 24 21.26 6.68 -24.84
CA ASP A 24 20.28 7.36 -25.69
C ASP A 24 19.16 6.42 -26.20
N ALA A 25 19.23 5.12 -25.90
CA ALA A 25 18.24 4.13 -26.33
C ALA A 25 16.84 4.44 -25.76
N ARG A 26 15.82 4.22 -26.60
CA ARG A 26 14.41 4.43 -26.27
C ARG A 26 13.68 3.10 -26.36
N LEU A 27 13.27 2.57 -25.22
CA LEU A 27 12.74 1.22 -25.06
C LEU A 27 11.39 1.26 -24.36
N LEU A 28 10.40 0.59 -24.96
CA LEU A 28 9.14 0.26 -24.32
C LEU A 28 9.19 -1.22 -23.90
N VAL A 29 9.45 -1.46 -22.62
CA VAL A 29 9.64 -2.79 -22.04
C VAL A 29 8.31 -3.35 -21.58
N ILE A 30 7.70 -4.21 -22.39
CA ILE A 30 6.44 -4.89 -22.09
C ILE A 30 6.75 -6.14 -21.24
N ALA A 31 6.39 -6.08 -19.95
CA ALA A 31 6.85 -7.02 -18.95
C ALA A 31 5.77 -7.40 -17.92
N GLY A 32 5.31 -8.64 -18.04
CA GLY A 32 4.34 -9.28 -17.14
C GLY A 32 4.81 -9.41 -15.69
N ALA A 33 3.85 -9.69 -14.81
CA ALA A 33 4.13 -9.91 -13.39
C ALA A 33 5.09 -11.10 -13.19
N GLY A 34 6.20 -10.87 -12.49
CA GLY A 34 7.22 -11.90 -12.25
C GLY A 34 8.33 -12.01 -13.31
N GLN A 35 8.35 -11.16 -14.36
CA GLN A 35 9.45 -11.10 -15.34
C GLN A 35 10.63 -10.19 -14.92
N GLY A 36 10.73 -9.82 -13.64
CA GLY A 36 11.92 -9.11 -13.13
C GLY A 36 11.99 -7.59 -13.37
N LYS A 37 10.90 -6.90 -13.70
CA LYS A 37 10.87 -5.42 -13.95
C LYS A 37 11.75 -4.59 -12.99
N THR A 38 11.57 -4.73 -11.68
CA THR A 38 12.33 -3.94 -10.70
C THR A 38 13.81 -4.30 -10.65
N GLU A 39 14.16 -5.55 -10.98
CA GLU A 39 15.55 -5.99 -11.11
C GLU A 39 16.21 -5.36 -12.35
N VAL A 40 15.50 -5.37 -13.49
CA VAL A 40 15.93 -4.68 -14.71
C VAL A 40 16.10 -3.18 -14.48
N VAL A 41 15.18 -2.51 -13.78
CA VAL A 41 15.33 -1.08 -13.43
C VAL A 41 16.61 -0.82 -12.64
N VAL A 42 16.90 -1.61 -11.61
CA VAL A 42 18.09 -1.43 -10.77
C VAL A 42 19.38 -1.70 -11.55
N SER A 43 19.41 -2.78 -12.34
CA SER A 43 20.56 -3.12 -13.17
C SER A 43 20.76 -2.14 -14.33
N ARG A 44 19.67 -1.59 -14.90
CA ARG A 44 19.70 -0.52 -15.90
C ARG A 44 20.28 0.77 -15.34
N ILE A 45 19.85 1.18 -14.15
CA ILE A 45 20.43 2.33 -13.43
C ILE A 45 21.93 2.12 -13.20
N ARG A 46 22.31 0.93 -12.71
CA ARG A 46 23.73 0.57 -12.50
C ARG A 46 24.51 0.73 -13.80
N SER A 47 24.02 0.19 -14.91
CA SER A 47 24.68 0.28 -16.22
C SER A 47 24.82 1.71 -16.72
N LEU A 48 23.73 2.51 -16.67
CA LEU A 48 23.76 3.91 -17.05
C LEU A 48 24.81 4.73 -16.26
N VAL A 49 24.99 4.42 -14.97
CA VAL A 49 25.92 5.15 -14.09
C VAL A 49 27.36 4.64 -14.17
N GLN A 50 27.56 3.32 -14.17
CA GLN A 50 28.88 2.69 -14.07
C GLN A 50 29.52 2.42 -15.44
N ASP A 51 28.72 2.01 -16.42
CA ASP A 51 29.18 1.56 -17.73
C ASP A 51 29.09 2.70 -18.77
N GLU A 52 27.97 3.43 -18.81
CA GLU A 52 27.77 4.60 -19.70
C GLU A 52 28.24 5.93 -19.07
N GLY A 53 28.49 5.96 -17.75
CA GLY A 53 29.12 7.09 -17.05
C GLY A 53 28.23 8.31 -16.73
N LEU A 54 26.90 8.16 -16.73
CA LEU A 54 25.97 9.27 -16.45
C LEU A 54 26.01 9.69 -14.96
N VAL A 55 25.86 10.99 -14.72
CA VAL A 55 25.75 11.58 -13.38
C VAL A 55 24.38 11.23 -12.77
N PRO A 56 24.31 10.41 -11.70
CA PRO A 56 23.03 9.86 -11.23
C PRO A 56 22.00 10.91 -10.81
N SER A 57 22.43 11.97 -10.14
CA SER A 57 21.52 12.96 -9.56
C SER A 57 20.85 13.87 -10.59
N ASP A 58 21.55 14.13 -11.70
CA ASP A 58 21.25 15.23 -12.62
C ASP A 58 20.88 14.72 -14.01
N GLU A 59 21.44 13.58 -14.43
CA GLU A 59 21.26 13.03 -15.79
C GLU A 59 20.31 11.82 -15.84
N VAL A 60 19.99 11.18 -14.71
CA VAL A 60 19.12 9.99 -14.63
C VAL A 60 17.91 10.24 -13.73
N LEU A 61 16.71 10.21 -14.32
CA LEU A 61 15.44 10.31 -13.60
C LEU A 61 14.70 8.97 -13.62
N VAL A 62 14.17 8.55 -12.47
CA VAL A 62 13.36 7.33 -12.37
C VAL A 62 12.02 7.67 -11.72
N LEU A 63 10.93 7.49 -12.46
CA LEU A 63 9.57 7.79 -12.00
C LEU A 63 8.74 6.51 -11.89
N SER A 64 7.99 6.37 -10.79
CA SER A 64 7.01 5.30 -10.60
C SER A 64 5.74 5.82 -9.95
N PHE A 65 4.62 5.09 -10.07
CA PHE A 65 3.36 5.48 -9.45
C PHE A 65 3.40 5.40 -7.91
N SER A 66 4.07 4.38 -7.37
CA SER A 66 4.00 4.07 -5.95
C SER A 66 5.27 4.42 -5.17
N ARG A 67 5.08 4.93 -3.94
CA ARG A 67 6.16 5.09 -2.95
C ARG A 67 6.86 3.75 -2.66
N ALA A 68 6.15 2.62 -2.83
CA ALA A 68 6.65 1.28 -2.61
C ALA A 68 7.69 0.88 -3.67
N ALA A 69 7.41 1.12 -4.95
CA ALA A 69 8.35 0.91 -6.04
C ALA A 69 9.59 1.81 -5.88
N VAL A 70 9.40 3.11 -5.59
CA VAL A 70 10.51 4.05 -5.31
C VAL A 70 11.40 3.55 -4.18
N SER A 71 10.80 3.09 -3.07
CA SER A 71 11.55 2.52 -1.95
C SER A 71 12.28 1.24 -2.36
N ALA A 72 11.62 0.34 -3.09
CA ALA A 72 12.16 -0.96 -3.48
C ALA A 72 13.28 -0.86 -4.54
N VAL A 73 13.30 0.21 -5.35
CA VAL A 73 14.44 0.54 -6.23
C VAL A 73 15.58 1.12 -5.39
N ARG A 74 15.32 2.13 -4.55
CA ARG A 74 16.36 2.76 -3.69
C ARG A 74 17.08 1.75 -2.79
N THR A 75 16.34 0.91 -2.06
CA THR A 75 16.95 -0.11 -1.18
C THR A 75 17.81 -1.11 -1.95
N ARG A 76 17.45 -1.46 -3.19
CA ARG A 76 18.28 -2.37 -4.02
C ARG A 76 19.54 -1.70 -4.57
N LEU A 77 19.50 -0.40 -4.84
CA LEU A 77 20.67 0.37 -5.25
C LEU A 77 21.67 0.55 -4.10
N ASP A 78 21.15 0.84 -2.91
CA ASP A 78 21.90 0.98 -1.66
C ASP A 78 22.66 -0.32 -1.31
N VAL A 79 21.96 -1.47 -1.36
CA VAL A 79 22.57 -2.81 -1.21
C VAL A 79 23.62 -3.13 -2.28
N ARG A 80 23.66 -2.39 -3.40
CA ARG A 80 24.63 -2.56 -4.50
C ARG A 80 25.74 -1.51 -4.53
N ASP A 81 25.80 -0.62 -3.54
CA ASP A 81 26.70 0.55 -3.52
C ASP A 81 26.63 1.39 -4.82
N VAL A 82 25.43 1.49 -5.40
CA VAL A 82 25.18 2.30 -6.60
C VAL A 82 24.69 3.67 -6.15
N ALA A 83 25.43 4.71 -6.51
CA ALA A 83 25.05 6.10 -6.27
C ALA A 83 23.63 6.35 -6.80
N ALA A 84 22.69 6.58 -5.87
CA ALA A 84 21.27 6.56 -6.19
C ALA A 84 20.88 7.76 -7.09
N PRO A 85 20.24 7.53 -8.25
CA PRO A 85 19.79 8.59 -9.12
C PRO A 85 18.52 9.25 -8.56
N ASN A 86 17.92 10.14 -9.35
CA ASN A 86 16.71 10.85 -8.98
C ASN A 86 15.45 9.93 -9.03
N VAL A 87 15.33 8.99 -8.09
CA VAL A 87 14.19 8.04 -8.00
C VAL A 87 13.03 8.67 -7.21
N ARG A 88 11.89 8.94 -7.85
CA ARG A 88 10.72 9.64 -7.26
C ARG A 88 9.38 9.06 -7.72
N THR A 89 8.30 9.47 -7.05
CA THR A 89 6.95 9.32 -7.61
C THR A 89 6.62 10.49 -8.54
N PHE A 90 5.69 10.30 -9.48
CA PHE A 90 5.21 11.37 -10.37
C PHE A 90 4.80 12.63 -9.57
N ASP A 91 4.01 12.46 -8.51
CA ASP A 91 3.57 13.54 -7.63
C ASP A 91 4.70 14.24 -6.86
N SER A 92 5.75 13.50 -6.51
CA SER A 92 6.93 14.08 -5.86
C SER A 92 7.75 14.90 -6.86
N PHE A 93 7.94 14.43 -8.09
CA PHE A 93 8.68 15.15 -9.11
C PHE A 93 7.92 16.40 -9.61
N ALA A 94 6.60 16.30 -9.81
CA ALA A 94 5.76 17.46 -10.08
C ALA A 94 5.86 18.53 -8.98
N SER A 95 5.97 18.13 -7.72
CA SER A 95 6.17 19.07 -6.60
C SER A 95 7.56 19.73 -6.61
N VAL A 96 8.60 19.05 -7.12
CA VAL A 96 9.94 19.65 -7.32
C VAL A 96 9.89 20.71 -8.42
N LEU A 97 9.32 20.38 -9.59
CA LEU A 97 9.21 21.30 -10.72
C LEU A 97 8.42 22.58 -10.39
N LEU A 98 7.42 22.50 -9.51
CA LEU A 98 6.70 23.69 -9.02
C LEU A 98 7.58 24.56 -8.12
N LEU A 99 8.33 23.96 -7.20
CA LEU A 99 9.23 24.67 -6.29
C LEU A 99 10.41 25.32 -7.03
N ALA A 100 10.91 24.69 -8.10
CA ALA A 100 11.97 25.25 -8.96
C ALA A 100 11.56 26.56 -9.67
N VAL A 101 10.26 26.86 -9.75
CA VAL A 101 9.71 28.12 -10.29
C VAL A 101 8.96 28.94 -9.24
N ASP A 102 9.32 28.76 -7.95
CA ASP A 102 8.74 29.45 -6.77
C ASP A 102 7.22 29.25 -6.56
N ILE A 103 6.60 28.26 -7.20
CA ILE A 103 5.18 27.93 -7.01
C ILE A 103 5.01 26.96 -5.84
N GLN A 104 4.22 27.35 -4.84
CA GLN A 104 3.93 26.48 -3.70
C GLN A 104 3.05 25.27 -4.08
N PRO A 105 3.43 24.04 -3.69
CA PRO A 105 2.73 22.80 -4.03
C PRO A 105 1.49 22.56 -3.14
N GLU A 106 0.57 23.52 -3.11
CA GLU A 106 -0.67 23.47 -2.32
C GLU A 106 -1.77 22.62 -2.99
N GLY A 107 -2.82 22.25 -2.25
CA GLY A 107 -4.00 21.55 -2.79
C GLY A 107 -3.82 20.06 -3.07
N SER A 108 -4.77 19.47 -3.82
CA SER A 108 -4.76 18.04 -4.13
C SER A 108 -3.56 17.63 -4.99
N PHE A 109 -3.23 16.34 -4.98
CA PHE A 109 -2.15 15.78 -5.79
C PHE A 109 -2.35 16.07 -7.29
N ASP A 110 -3.55 15.82 -7.82
CA ASP A 110 -3.84 16.04 -9.25
C ASP A 110 -3.81 17.53 -9.62
N ALA A 111 -4.23 18.41 -8.71
CA ALA A 111 -4.08 19.85 -8.89
C ALA A 111 -2.60 20.32 -8.92
N ARG A 112 -1.67 19.60 -8.27
CA ARG A 112 -0.22 19.85 -8.39
C ARG A 112 0.31 19.31 -9.71
N ILE A 113 -0.04 18.07 -10.07
CA ILE A 113 0.29 17.45 -11.36
C ILE A 113 -0.08 18.40 -12.51
N ARG A 114 -1.34 18.86 -12.59
CA ARG A 114 -1.80 19.77 -13.66
C ARG A 114 -1.01 21.07 -13.76
N ARG A 115 -0.64 21.69 -12.62
CA ARG A 115 0.19 22.91 -12.64
C ARG A 115 1.62 22.62 -13.08
N ALA A 116 2.21 21.50 -12.67
CA ALA A 116 3.55 21.10 -13.13
C ALA A 116 3.54 20.81 -14.64
N THR A 117 2.47 20.17 -15.16
CA THR A 117 2.23 20.00 -16.60
C THR A 117 2.13 21.35 -17.32
N GLN A 118 1.46 22.34 -16.73
CA GLN A 118 1.39 23.70 -17.29
C GLN A 118 2.77 24.37 -17.33
N VAL A 119 3.54 24.32 -16.25
CA VAL A 119 4.93 24.82 -16.21
C VAL A 119 5.77 24.17 -17.32
N LEU A 120 5.72 22.84 -17.45
CA LEU A 120 6.41 22.12 -18.53
C LEU A 120 5.94 22.53 -19.93
N ARG A 121 4.66 22.83 -20.14
CA ARG A 121 4.12 23.24 -21.45
C ARG A 121 4.43 24.70 -21.79
N GLU A 122 4.45 25.59 -20.81
CA GLU A 122 4.62 27.04 -21.02
C GLU A 122 6.08 27.53 -20.93
N ALA A 123 6.98 26.77 -20.32
CA ALA A 123 8.38 27.16 -20.19
C ALA A 123 9.07 27.37 -21.56
N LYS A 124 9.84 28.45 -21.69
CA LYS A 124 10.55 28.78 -22.94
C LYS A 124 11.76 27.87 -23.17
N GLN A 125 12.37 27.41 -22.09
CA GLN A 125 13.45 26.42 -22.02
C GLN A 125 12.98 25.29 -21.08
N PRO A 126 13.55 24.07 -21.16
CA PRO A 126 13.31 23.06 -20.13
C PRO A 126 13.68 23.61 -18.73
N PRO A 127 12.96 23.24 -17.65
CA PRO A 127 13.42 23.51 -16.28
C PRO A 127 14.77 22.84 -16.00
N GLU A 128 15.57 23.36 -15.06
CA GLU A 128 16.90 22.81 -14.73
C GLU A 128 16.83 21.31 -14.34
N ASP A 129 15.81 20.89 -13.59
CA ASP A 129 15.52 19.48 -13.25
C ASP A 129 15.23 18.55 -14.46
N VAL A 130 15.15 19.11 -15.67
CA VAL A 130 14.81 18.43 -16.92
C VAL A 130 15.87 18.66 -18.01
N GLU A 131 16.49 19.84 -18.05
CA GLU A 131 17.47 20.24 -19.08
C GLU A 131 18.66 19.28 -19.20
N PHE A 132 19.15 18.77 -18.06
CA PHE A 132 20.32 17.89 -18.02
C PHE A 132 19.99 16.40 -18.13
N LEU A 133 18.70 16.01 -18.19
CA LEU A 133 18.31 14.61 -18.24
C LEU A 133 18.79 13.92 -19.52
N ARG A 134 19.68 12.94 -19.36
CA ARG A 134 20.18 12.06 -20.43
C ARG A 134 19.39 10.77 -20.53
N HIS A 135 18.79 10.31 -19.45
CA HIS A 135 17.93 9.12 -19.47
C HIS A 135 16.76 9.22 -18.49
N VAL A 136 15.56 8.84 -18.94
CA VAL A 136 14.36 8.76 -18.09
C VAL A 136 13.81 7.34 -18.05
N ILE A 137 13.75 6.76 -16.85
CA ILE A 137 13.11 5.47 -16.60
C ILE A 137 11.70 5.71 -16.06
N LEU A 138 10.70 5.08 -16.68
CA LEU A 138 9.30 5.11 -16.25
C LEU A 138 8.88 3.70 -15.83
N ASP A 139 8.36 3.55 -14.62
CA ASP A 139 7.87 2.28 -14.09
C ASP A 139 6.34 2.31 -13.90
N GLU A 140 5.70 1.16 -14.11
CA GLU A 140 4.24 0.97 -14.15
C GLU A 140 3.53 1.90 -15.15
N VAL A 141 3.99 1.98 -16.41
CA VAL A 141 3.41 2.81 -17.49
C VAL A 141 1.89 2.62 -17.67
N GLN A 142 1.37 1.42 -17.43
CA GLN A 142 -0.06 1.11 -17.43
C GLN A 142 -0.92 1.88 -16.41
N ASP A 143 -0.29 2.51 -15.41
CA ASP A 143 -0.98 3.34 -14.40
C ASP A 143 -0.87 4.84 -14.74
N LEU A 144 -0.27 5.19 -15.88
CA LEU A 144 -0.29 6.54 -16.43
C LEU A 144 -1.62 6.80 -17.15
N VAL A 145 -2.57 7.32 -16.36
CA VAL A 145 -3.88 7.78 -16.84
C VAL A 145 -4.12 9.24 -16.45
N GLY A 146 -4.95 9.92 -17.23
CA GLY A 146 -5.44 11.27 -16.96
C GLY A 146 -4.32 12.30 -16.77
N ASP A 147 -4.41 13.11 -15.72
CA ASP A 147 -3.47 14.21 -15.48
C ASP A 147 -2.00 13.74 -15.34
N ARG A 148 -1.76 12.51 -14.84
CA ARG A 148 -0.40 11.94 -14.71
C ARG A 148 0.18 11.51 -16.06
N ALA A 149 -0.65 10.98 -16.96
CA ALA A 149 -0.26 10.74 -18.33
C ALA A 149 0.15 12.04 -19.02
N ASP A 150 -0.69 13.07 -18.94
CA ASP A 150 -0.44 14.39 -19.53
C ASP A 150 0.84 15.05 -19.01
N PHE A 151 1.15 14.85 -17.73
CA PHE A 151 2.39 15.29 -17.09
C PHE A 151 3.62 14.59 -17.65
N VAL A 152 3.60 13.25 -17.71
CA VAL A 152 4.73 12.47 -18.24
C VAL A 152 4.95 12.77 -19.73
N LEU A 153 3.88 12.84 -20.53
CA LEU A 153 4.00 13.21 -21.94
C LEU A 153 4.53 14.64 -22.12
N ALA A 154 4.15 15.59 -21.25
CA ALA A 154 4.73 16.95 -21.27
C ALA A 154 6.21 16.97 -20.86
N LEU A 155 6.62 16.13 -19.91
CA LEU A 155 8.01 15.96 -19.47
C LEU A 155 8.88 15.38 -20.59
N LEU A 156 8.47 14.25 -21.20
CA LEU A 156 9.21 13.60 -22.28
C LEU A 156 9.39 14.52 -23.50
N ASN A 157 8.41 15.37 -23.80
CA ASN A 157 8.50 16.41 -24.84
C ASN A 157 9.52 17.52 -24.56
N ARG A 158 10.11 17.58 -23.37
CA ARG A 158 11.16 18.55 -22.98
C ARG A 158 12.57 17.97 -22.91
N LEU A 159 12.71 16.65 -23.06
CA LEU A 159 14.01 16.00 -23.12
C LEU A 159 14.75 16.34 -24.41
N ASP A 160 16.09 16.26 -24.38
CA ASP A 160 16.89 16.33 -25.59
C ASP A 160 16.56 15.17 -26.55
N LYS A 161 16.82 15.36 -27.85
CA LYS A 161 16.60 14.32 -28.86
C LYS A 161 17.50 13.09 -28.67
N ASN A 162 18.66 13.27 -28.04
CA ASN A 162 19.60 12.20 -27.70
C ASN A 162 19.47 11.75 -26.24
N ALA A 163 18.39 12.11 -25.55
CA ALA A 163 18.03 11.52 -24.28
C ALA A 163 17.27 10.21 -24.49
N GLY A 164 17.68 9.18 -23.74
CA GLY A 164 17.05 7.86 -23.76
C GLY A 164 15.83 7.76 -22.84
N ILE A 165 15.03 6.73 -23.07
CA ILE A 165 13.80 6.44 -22.35
C ILE A 165 13.77 4.93 -22.08
N THR A 166 13.59 4.48 -20.84
CA THR A 166 13.25 3.08 -20.54
C THR A 166 11.90 3.06 -19.86
N ALA A 167 10.84 2.78 -20.62
CA ALA A 167 9.47 2.77 -20.13
C ALA A 167 9.01 1.32 -19.90
N LEU A 168 8.82 0.90 -18.65
CA LEU A 168 8.41 -0.45 -18.27
C LEU A 168 6.91 -0.51 -17.96
N GLY A 169 6.21 -1.46 -18.59
CA GLY A 169 4.79 -1.64 -18.31
C GLY A 169 4.20 -2.97 -18.74
N ASP A 170 2.93 -3.15 -18.41
CA ASP A 170 2.10 -4.28 -18.83
C ASP A 170 0.66 -3.82 -19.01
N PRO A 171 0.14 -3.69 -20.25
CA PRO A 171 -1.24 -3.28 -20.51
C PRO A 171 -2.28 -4.14 -19.76
N LEU A 172 -1.99 -5.42 -19.53
CA LEU A 172 -2.89 -6.32 -18.81
C LEU A 172 -2.98 -6.05 -17.29
N GLN A 173 -2.14 -5.17 -16.76
CA GLN A 173 -2.16 -4.76 -15.35
C GLN A 173 -2.65 -3.33 -15.14
N GLY A 174 -3.15 -2.66 -16.18
CA GLY A 174 -3.87 -1.38 -16.05
C GLY A 174 -5.23 -1.61 -15.41
N VAL A 175 -5.34 -1.36 -14.10
CA VAL A 175 -6.59 -1.51 -13.33
C VAL A 175 -7.04 -0.19 -12.67
N TYR A 176 -6.37 0.91 -13.02
CA TYR A 176 -6.64 2.26 -12.52
C TYR A 176 -7.50 3.11 -13.48
N ASP A 177 -8.07 2.53 -14.53
CA ASP A 177 -8.84 3.28 -15.54
C ASP A 177 -10.05 4.03 -14.94
N PHE A 178 -10.60 3.57 -13.80
CA PHE A 178 -11.62 4.31 -13.04
C PHE A 178 -11.15 5.70 -12.56
N GLN A 179 -9.85 5.95 -12.42
CA GLN A 179 -9.31 7.27 -12.09
C GLN A 179 -9.50 8.28 -13.23
N LEU A 180 -9.82 7.85 -14.45
CA LEU A 180 -10.21 8.74 -15.54
C LEU A 180 -11.51 9.48 -15.25
N ASP A 181 -12.40 8.94 -14.41
CA ASP A 181 -13.67 9.60 -14.10
C ASP A 181 -13.53 10.78 -13.13
N ASP A 182 -12.62 10.66 -12.14
CA ASP A 182 -12.25 11.75 -11.22
C ASP A 182 -11.24 12.73 -11.84
N SER A 183 -10.55 12.34 -12.93
CA SER A 183 -9.56 13.14 -13.63
C SER A 183 -10.19 14.16 -14.59
N VAL A 184 -9.56 15.34 -14.69
CA VAL A 184 -9.95 16.37 -15.68
C VAL A 184 -9.47 15.99 -17.07
N SER A 185 -8.25 15.47 -17.18
CA SER A 185 -7.75 14.86 -18.42
C SER A 185 -8.28 13.43 -18.59
N ARG A 186 -8.57 13.06 -19.85
CA ARG A 186 -9.08 11.74 -20.26
C ARG A 186 -8.06 10.91 -21.06
N THR A 187 -6.77 11.28 -20.99
CA THR A 187 -5.67 10.52 -21.64
C THR A 187 -5.57 9.12 -21.03
N SER A 188 -5.86 8.08 -21.82
CA SER A 188 -5.83 6.69 -21.38
C SER A 188 -4.41 6.10 -21.39
N ALA A 189 -4.19 5.01 -20.64
CA ALA A 189 -2.92 4.29 -20.64
C ALA A 189 -2.56 3.79 -22.05
N ALA A 190 -3.55 3.31 -22.82
CA ALA A 190 -3.37 2.92 -24.22
C ALA A 190 -2.78 4.07 -25.07
N LYS A 191 -3.26 5.31 -24.87
CA LYS A 191 -2.70 6.48 -25.57
C LYS A 191 -1.26 6.78 -25.13
N VAL A 192 -0.87 6.49 -23.89
CA VAL A 192 0.52 6.62 -23.42
C VAL A 192 1.42 5.58 -24.12
N PHE A 193 1.01 4.32 -24.19
CA PHE A 193 1.73 3.27 -24.92
C PHE A 193 1.92 3.65 -26.42
N GLU A 194 0.84 4.07 -27.09
CA GLU A 194 0.86 4.56 -28.49
C GLU A 194 1.80 5.77 -28.67
N THR A 195 1.76 6.76 -27.76
CA THR A 195 2.60 7.95 -27.88
C THR A 195 4.08 7.62 -27.63
N LEU A 196 4.39 6.65 -26.75
CA LEU A 196 5.77 6.20 -26.52
C LEU A 196 6.39 5.56 -27.77
N THR A 197 5.65 4.70 -28.47
CA THR A 197 6.14 4.07 -29.72
C THR A 197 6.15 5.06 -30.88
N GLU A 198 5.01 5.69 -31.20
CA GLU A 198 4.86 6.48 -32.43
C GLU A 198 5.51 7.87 -32.36
N SER A 199 5.43 8.55 -31.23
CA SER A 199 5.91 9.94 -31.10
C SER A 199 7.28 10.06 -30.45
N PHE A 200 7.59 9.21 -29.47
CA PHE A 200 8.90 9.20 -28.83
C PHE A 200 9.89 8.22 -29.45
N GLY A 201 9.43 7.30 -30.31
CA GLY A 201 10.29 6.35 -31.02
C GLY A 201 10.86 5.28 -30.11
N CYS A 202 10.07 4.79 -29.14
CA CYS A 202 10.49 3.70 -28.26
C CYS A 202 10.33 2.35 -28.95
N ASP A 203 11.40 1.58 -29.07
CA ASP A 203 11.37 0.21 -29.57
C ASP A 203 10.72 -0.72 -28.53
N THR A 204 9.72 -1.50 -28.94
CA THR A 204 9.00 -2.43 -28.06
C THR A 204 9.80 -3.71 -27.85
N VAL A 205 10.12 -4.03 -26.60
CA VAL A 205 10.89 -5.21 -26.20
C VAL A 205 10.23 -5.94 -25.03
N GLY A 206 10.44 -7.25 -24.91
CA GLY A 206 9.97 -8.06 -23.79
C GLY A 206 11.11 -8.46 -22.83
N LEU A 207 10.77 -8.95 -21.63
CA LEU A 207 11.75 -9.52 -20.68
C LEU A 207 11.80 -11.06 -20.69
N GLY A 208 10.96 -11.71 -21.50
CA GLY A 208 10.95 -13.17 -21.68
C GLY A 208 10.59 -13.93 -20.41
N LYS A 209 11.61 -14.48 -19.72
CA LYS A 209 11.47 -15.47 -18.66
C LYS A 209 10.65 -14.97 -17.45
N ASN A 210 9.70 -15.78 -17.01
CA ASN A 210 8.99 -15.56 -15.73
C ASN A 210 9.70 -16.29 -14.58
N TYR A 211 9.98 -15.57 -13.49
CA TYR A 211 10.69 -16.06 -12.31
C TYR A 211 9.74 -16.32 -11.12
N ARG A 212 8.48 -15.85 -11.20
CA ARG A 212 7.46 -16.05 -10.16
C ARG A 212 6.73 -17.38 -10.34
N ALA A 213 6.16 -17.65 -11.50
CA ALA A 213 5.23 -18.76 -11.67
C ALA A 213 5.92 -20.14 -11.59
N GLN A 214 5.71 -20.85 -10.48
CA GLN A 214 6.26 -22.20 -10.25
C GLN A 214 5.20 -23.29 -10.46
N GLY A 215 3.97 -23.07 -10.00
CA GLY A 215 2.87 -24.02 -10.09
C GLY A 215 2.25 -24.17 -11.49
N LYS A 216 1.43 -25.22 -11.70
CA LYS A 216 0.74 -25.47 -12.98
C LYS A 216 -0.14 -24.29 -13.40
N MET A 217 -1.08 -23.89 -12.53
CA MET A 217 -2.02 -22.80 -12.83
C MET A 217 -1.34 -21.42 -12.97
N PRO A 218 -0.40 -21.02 -12.08
CA PRO A 218 0.42 -19.83 -12.30
C PRO A 218 1.16 -19.83 -13.65
N LYS A 219 1.70 -20.97 -14.10
CA LYS A 219 2.36 -21.07 -15.42
C LYS A 219 1.37 -20.96 -16.58
N GLN A 220 0.19 -21.55 -16.47
CA GLN A 220 -0.89 -21.35 -17.46
C GLN A 220 -1.31 -19.88 -17.53
N ALA A 221 -1.37 -19.16 -16.40
CA ALA A 221 -1.66 -17.73 -16.37
C ALA A 221 -0.55 -16.88 -17.04
N VAL A 222 0.73 -17.27 -16.97
CA VAL A 222 1.80 -16.60 -17.74
C VAL A 222 1.58 -16.75 -19.24
N VAL A 223 1.35 -17.97 -19.73
CA VAL A 223 1.09 -18.27 -21.16
C VAL A 223 -0.20 -17.60 -21.66
N LEU A 224 -1.24 -17.54 -20.83
CA LEU A 224 -2.45 -16.77 -21.13
C LEU A 224 -2.12 -15.28 -21.30
N GLY A 225 -1.31 -14.71 -20.42
CA GLY A 225 -0.90 -13.31 -20.51
C GLY A 225 -0.11 -12.97 -21.76
N GLU A 226 0.67 -13.91 -22.31
CA GLU A 226 1.35 -13.73 -23.60
C GLU A 226 0.31 -13.58 -24.72
N LYS A 227 -0.64 -14.53 -24.84
CA LYS A 227 -1.74 -14.47 -25.81
C LYS A 227 -2.62 -13.21 -25.67
N LEU A 228 -2.98 -12.84 -24.44
CA LEU A 228 -3.83 -11.69 -24.16
C LEU A 228 -3.19 -10.36 -24.60
N ARG A 229 -1.86 -10.26 -24.74
CA ARG A 229 -1.19 -9.05 -25.26
C ARG A 229 -1.17 -8.98 -26.79
N GLU A 230 -1.51 -10.07 -27.47
CA GLU A 230 -1.61 -10.16 -28.94
C GLU A 230 -3.05 -9.95 -29.45
N LEU A 231 -4.02 -9.73 -28.55
CA LEU A 231 -5.43 -9.52 -28.87
C LEU A 231 -5.84 -8.06 -28.73
N ASP A 232 -6.59 -7.57 -29.71
CA ASP A 232 -7.32 -6.30 -29.64
C ASP A 232 -8.78 -6.51 -29.15
N ASP A 233 -9.35 -7.68 -29.41
CA ASP A 233 -10.75 -8.03 -29.14
C ASP A 233 -10.94 -8.46 -27.67
N GLY A 234 -11.76 -7.70 -26.95
CA GLY A 234 -12.02 -7.90 -25.52
C GLY A 234 -12.90 -9.12 -25.22
N ASP A 235 -13.78 -9.50 -26.13
CA ASP A 235 -14.72 -10.61 -25.91
C ASP A 235 -13.97 -11.95 -26.09
N ILE A 236 -13.09 -12.04 -27.09
CA ILE A 236 -12.16 -13.18 -27.27
C ILE A 236 -11.19 -13.28 -26.08
N ALA A 237 -10.70 -12.14 -25.58
CA ALA A 237 -9.84 -12.09 -24.41
C ALA A 237 -10.57 -12.57 -23.13
N GLU A 238 -11.87 -12.29 -23.01
CA GLU A 238 -12.73 -12.75 -21.92
C GLU A 238 -12.97 -14.27 -21.99
N GLU A 239 -13.33 -14.81 -23.16
CA GLU A 239 -13.48 -16.25 -23.39
C GLU A 239 -12.21 -17.03 -22.95
N LEU A 240 -11.02 -16.54 -23.32
CA LEU A 240 -9.74 -17.18 -22.93
C LEU A 240 -9.46 -17.14 -21.42
N ILE A 241 -9.97 -16.14 -20.70
CA ILE A 241 -9.87 -16.08 -19.24
C ILE A 241 -10.89 -17.01 -18.60
N GLU A 242 -12.13 -17.03 -19.08
CA GLU A 242 -13.17 -17.93 -18.55
C GLU A 242 -12.76 -19.40 -18.72
N ASP A 243 -12.21 -19.78 -19.87
CA ASP A 243 -11.64 -21.11 -20.12
C ASP A 243 -10.56 -21.50 -19.08
N LEU A 244 -9.65 -20.58 -18.75
CA LEU A 244 -8.63 -20.86 -17.72
C LEU A 244 -9.24 -20.90 -16.31
N LEU A 245 -10.22 -20.05 -16.00
CA LEU A 245 -10.91 -20.05 -14.70
C LEU A 245 -11.67 -21.35 -14.45
N LEU A 246 -12.27 -21.96 -15.49
CA LEU A 246 -12.92 -23.28 -15.43
C LEU A 246 -11.94 -24.42 -15.10
N ASP A 247 -10.67 -24.28 -15.49
CA ASP A 247 -9.59 -25.26 -15.26
C ASP A 247 -9.04 -25.19 -13.82
N ILE A 248 -9.29 -24.10 -13.09
CA ILE A 248 -8.78 -23.86 -11.73
C ILE A 248 -9.59 -24.64 -10.69
N PRO A 249 -8.96 -25.26 -9.67
CA PRO A 249 -9.69 -26.02 -8.66
C PRO A 249 -10.57 -25.12 -7.78
N ASP A 250 -11.89 -25.23 -7.94
CA ASP A 250 -12.89 -24.63 -7.07
C ASP A 250 -12.84 -25.26 -5.67
N ARG A 251 -12.92 -24.41 -4.65
CA ARG A 251 -12.87 -24.76 -3.23
C ARG A 251 -14.21 -24.63 -2.52
N GLY A 252 -15.29 -24.33 -3.22
CA GLY A 252 -16.65 -24.29 -2.67
C GLY A 252 -16.93 -23.01 -1.88
N GLU A 253 -17.84 -23.08 -0.92
CA GLU A 253 -18.17 -21.94 -0.07
C GLU A 253 -17.13 -21.76 1.05
N ILE A 254 -17.03 -20.56 1.62
CA ILE A 254 -16.04 -20.23 2.68
C ILE A 254 -16.05 -21.15 3.90
N ALA A 255 -17.12 -21.92 4.13
CA ALA A 255 -17.14 -22.98 5.13
C ALA A 255 -16.20 -24.16 4.83
N ASP A 256 -15.92 -24.42 3.56
CA ASP A 256 -15.13 -25.56 3.07
C ASP A 256 -13.63 -25.23 3.01
N TRP A 257 -13.27 -23.95 2.86
CA TRP A 257 -11.89 -23.53 2.54
C TRP A 257 -11.23 -22.56 3.52
N TYR A 258 -11.94 -21.96 4.48
CA TYR A 258 -11.32 -21.03 5.45
C TYR A 258 -10.14 -21.64 6.24
N SER A 259 -10.14 -22.96 6.45
CA SER A 259 -9.06 -23.67 7.15
C SER A 259 -7.83 -23.93 6.27
N LEU A 260 -7.97 -23.82 4.95
CA LEU A 260 -6.90 -24.09 3.97
C LEU A 260 -6.04 -22.86 3.66
N VAL A 261 -6.45 -21.67 4.11
CA VAL A 261 -5.73 -20.43 3.77
C VAL A 261 -4.49 -20.19 4.60
N THR A 262 -4.42 -20.73 5.82
CA THR A 262 -3.25 -20.59 6.71
C THR A 262 -2.10 -21.42 6.13
N PRO A 263 -1.01 -20.79 5.65
CA PRO A 263 0.03 -21.51 4.93
C PRO A 263 1.12 -22.06 5.86
N ASP A 264 2.01 -22.89 5.30
CA ASP A 264 3.22 -23.33 6.00
C ASP A 264 4.09 -22.15 6.44
N ARG A 265 4.94 -22.36 7.45
CA ARG A 265 5.87 -21.32 7.95
C ARG A 265 6.73 -20.75 6.82
N GLY A 266 6.71 -19.43 6.67
CA GLY A 266 7.49 -18.68 5.67
C GLY A 266 6.76 -18.45 4.34
N LYS A 267 5.62 -19.11 4.10
CA LYS A 267 4.76 -18.88 2.94
C LYS A 267 3.66 -17.84 3.25
N ARG A 268 3.05 -17.29 2.20
CA ARG A 268 1.96 -16.31 2.26
C ARG A 268 0.81 -16.72 1.35
N THR A 269 -0.41 -16.51 1.85
CA THR A 269 -1.67 -16.70 1.12
C THR A 269 -2.35 -15.36 0.94
N ALA A 270 -2.88 -15.10 -0.26
CA ALA A 270 -3.87 -14.04 -0.47
C ALA A 270 -5.28 -14.61 -0.64
N VAL A 271 -6.27 -13.86 -0.14
CA VAL A 271 -7.67 -13.98 -0.53
C VAL A 271 -8.03 -12.69 -1.24
N LEU A 272 -8.26 -12.79 -2.55
CA LEU A 272 -8.49 -11.66 -3.44
C LEU A 272 -9.97 -11.53 -3.78
N CYS A 273 -10.53 -10.36 -3.52
CA CYS A 273 -11.93 -10.04 -3.80
C CYS A 273 -12.03 -8.95 -4.88
N THR A 274 -13.16 -8.86 -5.58
CA THR A 274 -13.42 -7.73 -6.49
C THR A 274 -13.69 -6.45 -5.70
N THR A 275 -14.47 -6.51 -4.62
CA THR A 275 -14.93 -5.32 -3.88
C THR A 275 -14.43 -5.24 -2.42
N ASN A 276 -14.34 -4.02 -1.86
CA ASN A 276 -14.10 -3.82 -0.42
C ASN A 276 -15.22 -4.44 0.45
N ALA A 277 -16.45 -4.50 -0.07
CA ALA A 277 -17.58 -5.13 0.61
C ALA A 277 -17.37 -6.63 0.82
N GLU A 278 -16.70 -7.32 -0.12
CA GLU A 278 -16.34 -8.73 -0.02
C GLU A 278 -15.12 -8.94 0.88
N VAL A 279 -14.12 -8.04 0.83
CA VAL A 279 -12.99 -8.02 1.79
C VAL A 279 -13.50 -7.98 3.24
N LEU A 280 -14.45 -7.09 3.54
CA LEU A 280 -15.07 -7.00 4.87
C LEU A 280 -15.89 -8.27 5.24
N ARG A 281 -16.42 -9.02 4.26
CA ARG A 281 -17.12 -10.30 4.50
C ARG A 281 -16.16 -11.44 4.79
N VAL A 282 -15.12 -11.59 3.98
CA VAL A 282 -14.06 -12.59 4.20
C VAL A 282 -13.39 -12.34 5.55
N SER A 283 -12.97 -11.11 5.81
CA SER A 283 -12.34 -10.72 7.08
C SER A 283 -13.25 -11.02 8.27
N ARG A 284 -14.53 -10.66 8.20
CA ARG A 284 -15.52 -11.04 9.22
C ARG A 284 -15.64 -12.55 9.40
N TYR A 285 -15.71 -13.35 8.33
CA TYR A 285 -15.84 -14.80 8.45
C TYR A 285 -14.58 -15.41 9.08
N PHE A 286 -13.41 -14.93 8.66
CA PHE A 286 -12.11 -15.31 9.24
C PHE A 286 -12.02 -14.94 10.72
N ASN A 287 -12.49 -13.75 11.11
CA ASN A 287 -12.70 -13.41 12.51
C ASN A 287 -13.59 -14.44 13.18
N GLU A 288 -14.84 -14.64 12.71
CA GLU A 288 -15.80 -15.60 13.28
C GLU A 288 -15.26 -17.05 13.36
N LYS A 289 -14.23 -17.41 12.58
CA LYS A 289 -13.51 -18.69 12.62
C LYS A 289 -12.13 -18.70 13.29
N ALA A 290 -11.67 -17.56 13.80
CA ALA A 290 -10.34 -17.37 14.41
C ALA A 290 -9.15 -17.65 13.46
N VAL A 291 -9.31 -17.34 12.18
CA VAL A 291 -8.23 -17.32 11.19
C VAL A 291 -7.52 -15.97 11.28
N ALA A 292 -6.27 -15.97 11.73
CA ALA A 292 -5.46 -14.75 11.78
C ALA A 292 -5.12 -14.27 10.37
N HIS A 293 -5.46 -13.01 10.07
CA HIS A 293 -5.31 -12.42 8.74
C HIS A 293 -5.16 -10.90 8.81
N ALA A 294 -4.43 -10.30 7.88
CA ALA A 294 -4.42 -8.83 7.71
C ALA A 294 -5.34 -8.42 6.55
N VAL A 295 -6.05 -7.30 6.70
CA VAL A 295 -6.72 -6.63 5.59
C VAL A 295 -5.73 -5.65 4.94
N ARG A 296 -5.57 -5.72 3.62
CA ARG A 296 -4.58 -4.90 2.90
C ARG A 296 -4.92 -3.40 2.95
N ARG A 297 -4.06 -2.65 3.65
CA ARG A 297 -4.02 -1.18 3.73
C ARG A 297 -3.58 -0.55 2.39
N GLN A 298 -4.01 0.69 2.13
CA GLN A 298 -3.43 1.51 1.05
C GLN A 298 -2.09 2.11 1.51
N SER A 299 -1.23 2.51 0.56
CA SER A 299 0.11 3.06 0.85
C SER A 299 0.11 4.34 1.70
N GLN A 300 -1.03 5.02 1.80
CA GLN A 300 -1.27 6.21 2.62
C GLN A 300 -1.82 5.91 4.03
N ASP A 301 -2.27 4.67 4.26
CA ASP A 301 -2.85 4.23 5.54
C ASP A 301 -1.77 3.66 6.49
N PHE A 302 -0.57 3.35 5.98
CA PHE A 302 0.55 2.89 6.81
C PHE A 302 1.04 4.03 7.71
N GLY A 303 0.83 3.90 9.03
CA GLY A 303 1.47 4.77 10.01
C GLY A 303 2.92 4.40 10.30
N ALA A 304 3.52 5.12 11.24
CA ALA A 304 4.92 4.97 11.58
C ALA A 304 5.21 3.61 12.22
N ALA A 305 6.38 3.04 11.90
CA ALA A 305 6.77 1.71 12.37
C ALA A 305 6.83 1.65 13.91
N ARG A 306 6.42 0.52 14.49
CA ARG A 306 6.31 0.26 15.93
C ARG A 306 7.63 0.44 16.69
N TRP A 307 8.74 0.10 16.06
CA TRP A 307 10.06 0.26 16.67
C TRP A 307 10.44 1.73 16.90
N ILE A 308 9.81 2.70 16.22
CA ILE A 308 10.10 4.14 16.38
C ILE A 308 9.70 4.61 17.80
N ALA A 309 8.50 4.30 18.29
CA ALA A 309 8.12 4.57 19.69
C ALA A 309 8.86 3.68 20.70
N GLY A 310 9.39 2.53 20.27
CA GLY A 310 10.26 1.70 21.09
C GLY A 310 11.62 2.36 21.34
N ALA A 311 12.28 2.83 20.26
CA ALA A 311 13.63 3.35 20.30
C ALA A 311 13.68 4.83 20.71
N LEU A 312 12.83 5.68 20.11
CA LEU A 312 12.82 7.12 20.37
C LEU A 312 11.93 7.52 21.55
N GLY A 313 10.93 6.69 21.90
CA GLY A 313 10.02 6.92 23.02
C GLY A 313 10.74 7.28 24.33
N PRO A 314 11.68 6.42 24.81
CA PRO A 314 12.40 6.64 26.06
C PRO A 314 13.46 7.75 26.04
N LEU A 315 13.76 8.37 24.89
CA LEU A 315 14.85 9.34 24.79
C LEU A 315 14.44 10.71 25.33
N PRO A 316 15.29 11.38 26.13
CA PRO A 316 14.89 12.55 26.91
C PRO A 316 14.84 13.86 26.10
N GLY A 317 15.63 13.99 25.03
CA GLY A 317 15.89 15.25 24.34
C GLY A 317 15.20 15.40 22.97
N PRO A 318 14.95 16.64 22.51
CA PRO A 318 14.49 16.91 21.15
C PRO A 318 15.55 16.64 20.08
N LYS A 319 16.81 16.46 20.48
CA LYS A 319 17.95 16.09 19.64
C LYS A 319 18.87 15.15 20.43
N GLU A 320 19.20 14.00 19.86
CA GLU A 320 19.99 12.95 20.52
C GLU A 320 21.25 12.57 19.73
N ARG A 321 22.23 11.96 20.39
CA ARG A 321 23.46 11.46 19.75
C ARG A 321 23.20 10.14 19.03
N GLN A 322 23.94 9.89 17.95
CA GLN A 322 23.91 8.62 17.22
C GLN A 322 24.05 7.41 18.16
N SER A 323 25.05 7.42 19.05
CA SER A 323 25.30 6.35 20.01
C SER A 323 24.12 6.04 20.95
N GLU A 324 23.32 7.05 21.32
CA GLU A 324 22.16 6.85 22.20
C GLU A 324 20.98 6.25 21.43
N VAL A 325 20.80 6.65 20.16
CA VAL A 325 19.75 6.12 19.27
C VAL A 325 20.09 4.69 18.83
N GLU A 326 21.34 4.42 18.46
CA GLU A 326 21.83 3.07 18.14
C GLU A 326 21.69 2.14 19.36
N ALA A 327 22.14 2.55 20.55
CA ALA A 327 21.97 1.78 21.79
C ALA A 327 20.48 1.60 22.20
N ALA A 328 19.55 2.39 21.67
CA ALA A 328 18.11 2.18 21.83
C ALA A 328 17.54 1.22 20.78
N LEU A 329 18.05 1.24 19.55
CA LEU A 329 17.70 0.32 18.46
C LEU A 329 18.22 -1.11 18.73
N GLU A 330 19.44 -1.26 19.27
CA GLU A 330 20.05 -2.53 19.69
C GLU A 330 19.21 -3.32 20.71
N ARG A 331 18.36 -2.63 21.47
CA ARG A 331 17.44 -3.27 22.45
C ARG A 331 16.22 -3.91 21.80
N LEU A 332 15.98 -3.66 20.51
CA LEU A 332 14.76 -3.98 19.77
C LEU A 332 15.01 -4.76 18.48
N LEU A 333 16.18 -4.60 17.87
CA LEU A 333 16.53 -5.07 16.53
C LEU A 333 17.83 -5.89 16.55
N THR A 334 18.18 -6.56 15.44
CA THR A 334 19.48 -7.22 15.30
C THR A 334 20.54 -6.22 14.83
N GLU A 335 21.84 -6.49 15.09
CA GLU A 335 22.93 -5.54 14.76
C GLU A 335 22.91 -5.05 13.30
N ASN A 336 22.62 -5.93 12.35
CA ASN A 336 22.52 -5.58 10.92
C ASN A 336 21.37 -4.59 10.60
N ASP A 337 20.29 -4.61 11.39
CA ASP A 337 19.17 -3.69 11.21
C ASP A 337 19.47 -2.29 11.78
N VAL A 338 20.32 -2.19 12.82
CA VAL A 338 20.55 -0.95 13.58
C VAL A 338 21.11 0.15 12.70
N SER A 339 22.22 -0.12 12.00
CA SER A 339 22.87 0.85 11.10
C SER A 339 21.95 1.28 9.95
N GLN A 340 21.13 0.36 9.42
CA GLN A 340 20.14 0.69 8.39
C GLN A 340 19.04 1.60 8.96
N LYS A 341 18.47 1.28 10.14
CA LYS A 341 17.42 2.10 10.76
C LYS A 341 17.93 3.46 11.20
N TRP A 342 19.19 3.56 11.61
CA TRP A 342 19.86 4.84 11.80
C TRP A 342 19.91 5.66 10.51
N ALA A 343 20.40 5.09 9.40
CA ALA A 343 20.46 5.77 8.11
C ALA A 343 19.08 6.20 7.60
N GLU A 344 18.05 5.35 7.75
CA GLU A 344 16.67 5.68 7.41
C GLU A 344 16.15 6.88 8.23
N LEU A 345 16.32 6.88 9.56
CA LEU A 345 15.96 8.01 10.43
C LEU A 345 16.73 9.29 10.07
N LYS A 346 18.03 9.18 9.80
CA LYS A 346 18.87 10.33 9.44
C LYS A 346 18.49 10.93 8.09
N SER A 347 18.09 10.08 7.12
CA SER A 347 17.68 10.53 5.78
C SER A 347 16.47 11.46 5.80
N ILE A 348 15.52 11.26 6.72
CA ILE A 348 14.30 12.07 6.83
C ILE A 348 14.49 13.37 7.63
N GLU A 349 15.58 13.49 8.40
CA GLU A 349 15.93 14.75 9.07
C GLU A 349 16.25 15.85 8.05
N GLY A 350 16.91 15.48 6.94
CA GLY A 350 17.31 16.41 5.88
C GLY A 350 18.50 17.32 6.23
N ARG A 351 19.22 17.04 7.34
CA ARG A 351 20.41 17.79 7.77
C ARG A 351 21.66 16.91 7.77
N THR A 352 22.43 16.99 6.69
CA THR A 352 23.69 16.26 6.48
C THR A 352 24.88 16.79 7.28
N SER A 353 24.83 18.02 7.80
CA SER A 353 25.96 18.69 8.47
C SER A 353 26.26 18.24 9.91
N SER A 354 25.49 17.29 10.46
CA SER A 354 25.63 16.81 11.84
C SER A 354 25.26 15.33 11.90
N TYR A 355 26.04 14.47 11.23
CA TYR A 355 25.73 13.05 11.08
C TYR A 355 25.68 12.32 12.42
N ASP A 356 26.46 12.70 13.43
CA ASP A 356 26.54 12.07 14.76
C ASP A 356 25.31 12.31 15.68
N SER A 357 24.17 12.76 15.15
CA SER A 357 23.00 13.12 15.95
C SER A 357 21.69 13.17 15.14
N LEU A 358 20.56 12.93 15.80
CA LEU A 358 19.22 12.92 15.23
C LEU A 358 18.34 14.02 15.84
N ASP A 359 17.71 14.86 15.01
CA ASP A 359 16.64 15.78 15.44
C ASP A 359 15.31 15.02 15.58
N ILE A 360 14.99 14.63 16.81
CA ILE A 360 13.78 13.86 17.14
C ILE A 360 12.51 14.69 16.89
N SER A 361 12.58 16.03 17.07
CA SER A 361 11.44 16.93 16.80
C SER A 361 11.06 16.94 15.32
N ARG A 362 12.03 16.76 14.41
CA ARG A 362 11.78 16.58 12.98
C ARG A 362 11.10 15.25 12.69
N VAL A 363 11.55 14.14 13.30
CA VAL A 363 10.92 12.82 13.16
C VAL A 363 9.49 12.85 13.70
N HIS A 364 9.26 13.46 14.87
CA HIS A 364 7.95 13.65 15.49
C HIS A 364 6.97 14.39 14.57
N SER A 365 7.42 15.50 13.98
CA SER A 365 6.64 16.27 13.00
C SER A 365 6.23 15.42 11.78
N LEU A 366 7.12 14.56 11.30
CA LEU A 366 6.86 13.68 10.14
C LEU A 366 5.93 12.50 10.46
N VAL A 367 6.05 11.92 11.67
CA VAL A 367 5.09 10.92 12.19
C VAL A 367 3.70 11.55 12.30
N LYS A 368 3.60 12.72 12.95
CA LYS A 368 2.33 13.44 13.16
C LYS A 368 1.66 13.83 11.84
N ALA A 369 2.45 14.22 10.83
CA ALA A 369 1.97 14.54 9.48
C ALA A 369 1.72 13.30 8.59
N ARG A 370 1.95 12.07 9.07
CA ARG A 370 1.96 10.81 8.28
C ARG A 370 2.81 10.89 7.00
N ALA A 371 3.90 11.66 7.06
CA ALA A 371 4.75 11.98 5.92
C ALA A 371 5.96 11.02 5.75
N LEU A 372 6.13 10.06 6.66
CA LEU A 372 7.25 9.12 6.64
C LEU A 372 7.35 8.31 5.33
N PRO A 373 8.57 8.00 4.84
CA PRO A 373 8.80 7.04 3.77
C PRO A 373 8.53 5.61 4.26
N LEU A 374 8.23 4.71 3.33
CA LEU A 374 7.78 3.35 3.67
C LEU A 374 8.74 2.50 4.54
N PRO A 375 10.08 2.62 4.47
CA PRO A 375 10.98 1.91 5.37
C PRO A 375 10.77 2.22 6.86
N LEU A 376 10.20 3.40 7.15
CA LEU A 376 9.84 3.88 8.48
C LEU A 376 8.34 3.71 8.80
N THR A 377 7.60 2.93 8.01
CA THR A 377 6.16 2.64 8.22
C THR A 377 5.91 1.18 8.57
N GLU A 378 4.82 0.89 9.28
CA GLU A 378 4.51 -0.47 9.76
C GLU A 378 3.86 -1.33 8.64
N PRO A 379 4.52 -2.38 8.12
CA PRO A 379 3.96 -3.22 7.06
C PRO A 379 2.83 -4.15 7.54
N ASP A 380 2.17 -4.86 6.62
CA ASP A 380 1.16 -5.86 6.95
C ASP A 380 1.81 -7.19 7.35
N TYR A 381 2.08 -7.37 8.66
CA TYR A 381 2.61 -8.61 9.21
C TYR A 381 1.54 -9.70 9.32
N SER A 382 1.21 -10.36 8.21
CA SER A 382 0.43 -11.60 8.22
C SER A 382 0.81 -12.55 7.10
N SER A 383 0.73 -13.85 7.38
CA SER A 383 0.82 -14.91 6.39
C SER A 383 -0.47 -15.08 5.58
N VAL A 384 -1.60 -14.54 6.03
CA VAL A 384 -2.87 -14.52 5.30
C VAL A 384 -3.30 -13.07 5.09
N ILE A 385 -3.44 -12.65 3.82
CA ILE A 385 -3.84 -11.28 3.48
C ILE A 385 -5.16 -11.31 2.71
N VAL A 386 -6.15 -10.58 3.21
CA VAL A 386 -7.41 -10.33 2.51
C VAL A 386 -7.31 -8.96 1.83
N SER A 387 -7.54 -8.92 0.51
CA SER A 387 -7.34 -7.71 -0.30
C SER A 387 -8.36 -7.63 -1.42
N THR A 388 -8.60 -6.42 -1.94
CA THR A 388 -9.13 -6.34 -3.30
C THR A 388 -8.04 -6.73 -4.29
N ILE A 389 -8.41 -7.28 -5.45
CA ILE A 389 -7.50 -7.62 -6.55
C ILE A 389 -6.62 -6.41 -6.91
N HIS A 390 -7.24 -5.24 -7.05
CA HIS A 390 -6.56 -3.96 -7.26
C HIS A 390 -5.49 -3.65 -6.20
N ARG A 391 -5.82 -3.73 -4.90
CA ARG A 391 -4.86 -3.43 -3.80
C ARG A 391 -3.75 -4.49 -3.68
N ALA A 392 -3.90 -5.65 -4.29
CA ALA A 392 -2.88 -6.68 -4.38
C ALA A 392 -1.94 -6.51 -5.59
N LYS A 393 -2.14 -5.49 -6.44
CA LYS A 393 -1.22 -5.20 -7.53
C LYS A 393 0.20 -4.93 -7.00
N GLY A 394 1.22 -5.41 -7.71
CA GLY A 394 2.62 -5.37 -7.30
C GLY A 394 3.03 -6.36 -6.18
N LEU A 395 2.08 -7.05 -5.55
CA LEU A 395 2.37 -8.07 -4.52
C LEU A 395 2.58 -9.47 -5.12
N GLU A 396 3.01 -10.39 -4.27
CA GLU A 396 3.29 -11.80 -4.56
C GLU A 396 2.91 -12.67 -3.36
N PHE A 397 2.34 -13.84 -3.65
CA PHE A 397 1.88 -14.82 -2.67
C PHE A 397 2.13 -16.25 -3.19
N ASP A 398 2.50 -17.16 -2.30
CA ASP A 398 2.68 -18.58 -2.61
C ASP A 398 1.36 -19.21 -3.08
N THR A 399 0.26 -18.85 -2.40
CA THR A 399 -1.11 -19.33 -2.70
C THR A 399 -2.06 -18.15 -2.87
N VAL A 400 -2.97 -18.21 -3.85
CA VAL A 400 -4.04 -17.24 -4.06
C VAL A 400 -5.40 -17.94 -4.10
N PHE A 401 -6.33 -17.47 -3.27
CA PHE A 401 -7.76 -17.75 -3.38
C PHE A 401 -8.43 -16.54 -4.05
N ILE A 402 -9.08 -16.75 -5.19
CA ILE A 402 -9.87 -15.74 -5.89
C ILE A 402 -11.33 -15.95 -5.47
N VAL A 403 -11.94 -14.92 -4.88
CA VAL A 403 -13.33 -14.96 -4.45
C VAL A 403 -14.22 -14.55 -5.63
N ASP A 404 -15.04 -15.48 -6.09
CA ASP A 404 -16.03 -15.22 -7.14
C ASP A 404 -16.94 -14.05 -6.72
N PRO A 405 -17.10 -13.02 -7.57
CA PRO A 405 -17.86 -11.83 -7.22
C PRO A 405 -19.34 -12.15 -7.04
N ASN A 406 -19.93 -11.67 -5.95
CA ASN A 406 -21.38 -11.81 -5.71
C ASN A 406 -22.23 -10.87 -6.58
N TRP A 407 -21.59 -9.90 -7.21
CA TRP A 407 -22.19 -8.92 -8.10
C TRP A 407 -21.09 -8.33 -8.99
N LEU A 408 -21.39 -8.24 -10.29
CA LEU A 408 -20.65 -7.45 -11.27
C LEU A 408 -21.60 -6.44 -11.91
N PRO A 409 -21.11 -5.32 -12.46
CA PRO A 409 -21.92 -4.45 -13.31
C PRO A 409 -22.36 -5.21 -14.56
N GLU A 410 -23.60 -5.04 -15.00
CA GLU A 410 -24.11 -5.66 -16.23
C GLU A 410 -23.46 -5.07 -17.49
N ASP A 411 -22.98 -3.83 -17.40
CA ASP A 411 -22.32 -3.07 -18.48
C ASP A 411 -20.78 -2.94 -18.26
N GLU A 412 -20.13 -3.89 -17.55
CA GLU A 412 -18.67 -3.88 -17.39
C GLU A 412 -17.97 -4.23 -18.71
N GLU A 413 -17.02 -3.39 -19.15
CA GLU A 413 -16.25 -3.65 -20.37
C GLU A 413 -15.40 -4.93 -20.25
N SER A 414 -15.42 -5.77 -21.28
CA SER A 414 -14.72 -7.07 -21.36
C SER A 414 -13.25 -6.94 -20.94
N TRP A 415 -12.55 -5.92 -21.46
CA TRP A 415 -11.15 -5.64 -21.08
C TRP A 415 -10.95 -5.27 -19.60
N THR A 416 -11.92 -4.61 -18.95
CA THR A 416 -11.86 -4.29 -17.51
C THR A 416 -11.96 -5.57 -16.67
N ARG A 417 -12.87 -6.48 -17.05
CA ARG A 417 -12.98 -7.82 -16.44
C ARG A 417 -11.70 -8.64 -16.67
N VAL A 418 -11.22 -8.70 -17.91
CA VAL A 418 -9.99 -9.41 -18.30
C VAL A 418 -8.77 -8.96 -17.49
N ARG A 419 -8.52 -7.64 -17.39
CA ARG A 419 -7.38 -7.09 -16.63
C ARG A 419 -7.50 -7.41 -15.14
N ARG A 420 -8.71 -7.33 -14.55
CA ARG A 420 -8.95 -7.73 -13.16
C ARG A 420 -8.58 -9.19 -12.91
N GLU A 421 -9.17 -10.12 -13.66
CA GLU A 421 -8.92 -11.55 -13.41
C GLU A 421 -7.46 -11.92 -13.72
N TYR A 422 -6.86 -11.39 -14.79
CA TYR A 422 -5.43 -11.59 -15.08
C TYR A 422 -4.52 -11.08 -13.96
N VAL A 423 -4.81 -9.91 -13.38
CA VAL A 423 -4.06 -9.40 -12.21
C VAL A 423 -4.18 -10.37 -11.05
N ALA A 424 -5.38 -10.89 -10.74
CA ALA A 424 -5.59 -11.84 -9.65
C ALA A 424 -4.78 -13.14 -9.84
N LEU A 425 -4.89 -13.76 -11.01
CA LEU A 425 -4.18 -14.98 -11.39
C LEU A 425 -2.65 -14.83 -11.27
N SER A 426 -2.12 -13.71 -11.77
CA SER A 426 -0.68 -13.43 -11.82
C SER A 426 -0.06 -12.96 -10.49
N ARG A 427 -0.83 -12.95 -9.39
CA ARG A 427 -0.27 -12.75 -8.03
C ARG A 427 0.33 -14.03 -7.42
N ALA A 428 -0.07 -15.20 -7.92
CA ALA A 428 0.30 -16.49 -7.35
C ALA A 428 1.67 -17.00 -7.82
N ARG A 429 2.39 -17.67 -6.90
CA ARG A 429 3.64 -18.40 -7.19
C ARG A 429 3.38 -19.89 -7.44
N ASP A 430 2.68 -20.55 -6.52
CA ASP A 430 2.57 -22.01 -6.48
C ASP A 430 1.13 -22.50 -6.73
N HIS A 431 0.12 -21.87 -6.12
CA HIS A 431 -1.26 -22.36 -6.17
C HIS A 431 -2.27 -21.25 -6.42
N ILE A 432 -3.29 -21.54 -7.23
CA ILE A 432 -4.47 -20.71 -7.45
C ILE A 432 -5.71 -21.57 -7.17
N TYR A 433 -6.69 -20.99 -6.50
CA TYR A 433 -8.00 -21.58 -6.22
C TYR A 433 -9.10 -20.55 -6.50
N THR A 434 -10.20 -20.97 -7.12
CA THR A 434 -11.46 -20.22 -7.14
C THR A 434 -12.29 -20.61 -5.92
N CYS A 435 -13.08 -19.69 -5.38
CA CYS A 435 -13.84 -19.93 -4.16
C CYS A 435 -15.01 -18.94 -3.99
N ARG A 436 -16.02 -19.33 -3.21
CA ARG A 436 -17.29 -18.59 -3.13
C ARG A 436 -17.62 -18.12 -1.71
N LEU A 437 -18.31 -16.98 -1.63
CA LEU A 437 -18.99 -16.52 -0.42
C LEU A 437 -20.46 -16.94 -0.46
N PRO A 438 -21.07 -17.31 0.69
CA PRO A 438 -22.49 -17.63 0.76
C PRO A 438 -23.36 -16.41 0.48
N GLN A 439 -24.52 -16.62 -0.14
CA GLN A 439 -25.49 -15.56 -0.37
C GLN A 439 -25.95 -14.92 0.96
N SER A 440 -25.60 -13.65 1.17
CA SER A 440 -25.99 -12.94 2.39
C SER A 440 -27.40 -12.38 2.33
N LYS A 441 -28.09 -12.45 3.47
CA LYS A 441 -29.38 -11.78 3.73
C LYS A 441 -29.24 -10.27 4.02
N THR A 442 -28.02 -9.75 3.95
CA THR A 442 -27.65 -8.35 4.18
C THR A 442 -26.86 -7.78 3.00
N LYS A 443 -26.94 -6.46 2.79
CA LYS A 443 -26.17 -5.75 1.76
C LYS A 443 -25.11 -4.88 2.44
N ILE A 444 -23.87 -4.98 2.00
CA ILE A 444 -22.83 -4.01 2.36
C ILE A 444 -22.72 -3.01 1.22
N LYS A 445 -22.66 -1.72 1.54
CA LYS A 445 -22.51 -0.62 0.57
C LYS A 445 -21.79 0.56 1.22
N ALA A 446 -21.16 1.41 0.41
CA ALA A 446 -20.67 2.71 0.88
C ALA A 446 -21.86 3.58 1.35
N ASP A 447 -21.63 4.43 2.34
CA ASP A 447 -22.55 5.49 2.76
C ASP A 447 -21.80 6.81 2.87
N ASP A 448 -22.05 7.69 1.89
CA ASP A 448 -21.36 8.99 1.75
C ASP A 448 -21.55 9.91 2.96
N ARG A 449 -22.63 9.72 3.75
CA ARG A 449 -22.90 10.52 4.95
C ARG A 449 -22.07 10.07 6.14
N LEU A 450 -21.71 8.78 6.19
CA LEU A 450 -20.85 8.20 7.21
C LEU A 450 -19.37 8.16 6.80
N GLY A 451 -19.08 8.36 5.50
CA GLY A 451 -17.73 8.31 4.92
C GLY A 451 -17.10 6.91 4.94
N ARG A 452 -17.93 5.86 4.98
CA ARG A 452 -17.51 4.46 5.27
C ARG A 452 -18.53 3.45 4.74
N PHE A 453 -18.15 2.17 4.67
CA PHE A 453 -19.09 1.09 4.36
C PHE A 453 -20.05 0.80 5.52
N LYS A 454 -21.27 0.33 5.21
CA LYS A 454 -22.22 -0.18 6.21
C LYS A 454 -22.96 -1.43 5.74
N GLU A 455 -23.28 -2.31 6.69
CA GLU A 455 -24.11 -3.49 6.51
C GLU A 455 -25.58 -3.14 6.81
N GLU A 456 -26.46 -3.23 5.81
CA GLU A 456 -27.91 -3.10 5.97
C GLU A 456 -28.61 -4.47 5.99
N ALA A 457 -29.54 -4.65 6.93
CA ALA A 457 -30.42 -5.80 7.02
C ALA A 457 -31.89 -5.41 6.80
N TRP A 458 -32.69 -6.32 6.25
CA TRP A 458 -34.13 -6.10 6.05
C TRP A 458 -34.90 -6.07 7.38
N SER A 459 -35.85 -5.14 7.50
CA SER A 459 -36.74 -5.04 8.66
C SER A 459 -37.84 -6.10 8.60
N ARG A 460 -37.95 -6.92 9.65
CA ARG A 460 -39.10 -7.83 9.84
C ARG A 460 -40.40 -7.08 10.18
N LYS A 461 -40.33 -5.83 10.65
CA LYS A 461 -41.49 -5.04 11.12
C LYS A 461 -42.14 -4.20 10.01
N LYS A 462 -41.39 -3.80 8.98
CA LYS A 462 -41.88 -2.94 7.89
C LYS A 462 -41.30 -3.41 6.55
N ARG A 463 -42.17 -3.95 5.69
CA ARG A 463 -41.82 -4.39 4.33
C ARG A 463 -41.13 -3.25 3.56
N GLY A 464 -40.00 -3.55 2.93
CA GLY A 464 -39.21 -2.58 2.16
C GLY A 464 -38.30 -1.66 2.98
N ALA A 465 -38.38 -1.67 4.33
CA ALA A 465 -37.43 -0.92 5.16
C ALA A 465 -36.18 -1.76 5.47
N THR A 466 -35.02 -1.12 5.45
CA THR A 466 -33.76 -1.66 5.98
C THR A 466 -33.37 -0.95 7.28
N TRP A 467 -32.43 -1.53 8.01
CA TRP A 467 -31.77 -0.92 9.17
C TRP A 467 -30.27 -1.23 9.13
N THR A 468 -29.44 -0.32 9.64
CA THR A 468 -27.99 -0.55 9.76
C THR A 468 -27.73 -1.58 10.83
N LYS A 469 -27.10 -2.69 10.47
CA LYS A 469 -26.71 -3.80 11.35
C LYS A 469 -25.28 -3.68 11.87
N ALA A 470 -24.39 -3.11 11.05
CA ALA A 470 -22.99 -2.84 11.37
C ALA A 470 -22.47 -1.71 10.46
N PHE A 471 -21.38 -1.05 10.83
CA PHE A 471 -20.63 -0.18 9.92
C PHE A 471 -19.12 -0.41 10.00
N GLU A 472 -18.39 0.01 9.00
CA GLU A 472 -16.95 -0.18 8.89
C GLU A 472 -16.19 0.63 9.95
N PHE A 473 -15.32 -0.05 10.69
CA PHE A 473 -14.38 0.57 11.62
C PHE A 473 -13.13 1.02 10.84
N LEU A 474 -12.82 2.31 10.89
CA LEU A 474 -11.73 2.95 10.18
C LEU A 474 -10.49 3.10 11.08
N TYR A 475 -9.31 3.24 10.47
CA TYR A 475 -8.04 3.42 11.20
C TYR A 475 -7.97 4.70 12.07
N GLY A 476 -8.87 5.67 11.84
CA GLY A 476 -9.03 6.90 12.62
C GLY A 476 -10.12 6.84 13.69
N ASP A 477 -10.83 5.71 13.82
CA ASP A 477 -11.81 5.48 14.89
C ASP A 477 -11.15 5.04 16.21
N VAL A 478 -9.82 4.85 16.23
CA VAL A 478 -9.00 4.63 17.44
C VAL A 478 -8.50 5.98 17.95
N GLU A 479 -8.52 6.20 19.26
CA GLU A 479 -7.95 7.40 19.88
C GLU A 479 -6.41 7.42 19.72
N THR A 480 -5.87 8.61 19.42
CA THR A 480 -4.43 8.82 19.15
C THR A 480 -3.89 10.13 19.72
N ALA A 481 -4.73 11.03 20.23
CA ALA A 481 -4.31 12.31 20.80
C ALA A 481 -3.61 12.14 22.17
N TYR A 482 -3.95 11.07 22.90
CA TYR A 482 -3.42 10.73 24.21
C TYR A 482 -2.99 9.25 24.27
N PRO A 483 -2.00 8.87 25.09
CA PRO A 483 -1.74 7.48 25.41
C PRO A 483 -2.96 6.87 26.12
N ALA A 484 -3.47 5.74 25.61
CA ALA A 484 -4.61 5.07 26.23
C ALA A 484 -4.27 4.54 27.63
N SER A 485 -5.23 4.60 28.53
CA SER A 485 -5.22 4.04 29.89
C SER A 485 -6.63 3.65 30.30
N THR A 486 -6.78 2.94 31.42
CA THR A 486 -8.07 2.63 32.04
C THR A 486 -8.04 2.98 33.53
N HIS A 487 -9.18 2.86 34.21
CA HIS A 487 -9.28 3.00 35.66
C HIS A 487 -8.45 1.97 36.47
N THR A 488 -7.98 0.89 35.84
CA THR A 488 -7.21 -0.21 36.46
C THR A 488 -5.84 -0.47 35.82
N VAL A 489 -5.63 -0.03 34.58
CA VAL A 489 -4.41 -0.30 33.80
C VAL A 489 -3.82 1.01 33.29
N ASP A 490 -2.60 1.32 33.74
CA ASP A 490 -1.91 2.53 33.31
C ASP A 490 -1.46 2.45 31.84
N ALA A 491 -1.10 3.61 31.27
CA ALA A 491 -0.66 3.68 29.89
C ALA A 491 0.61 2.87 29.62
N SER A 492 1.55 2.78 30.57
CA SER A 492 2.79 2.02 30.42
C SER A 492 2.52 0.52 30.25
N GLN A 493 1.54 -0.02 30.98
CA GLN A 493 1.08 -1.41 30.83
C GLN A 493 0.41 -1.64 29.46
N ILE A 494 -0.45 -0.74 28.99
CA ILE A 494 -1.03 -0.84 27.62
C ILE A 494 0.09 -0.77 26.56
N GLN A 495 1.07 0.10 26.74
CA GLN A 495 2.24 0.16 25.85
C GLN A 495 3.09 -1.12 25.89
N GLN A 496 3.20 -1.79 27.04
CA GLN A 496 3.85 -3.10 27.14
C GLN A 496 3.06 -4.19 26.38
N THR A 497 1.74 -4.25 26.56
CA THR A 497 0.85 -5.14 25.78
C THR A 497 1.02 -4.90 24.28
N LEU A 498 0.92 -3.64 23.82
CA LEU A 498 1.13 -3.29 22.41
C LEU A 498 2.54 -3.63 21.92
N ARG A 499 3.58 -3.58 22.79
CA ARG A 499 4.95 -4.01 22.48
C ARG A 499 5.15 -5.52 22.50
N SER A 500 4.30 -6.31 23.17
CA SER A 500 4.40 -7.78 23.21
C SER A 500 3.53 -8.49 22.18
N LEU A 501 2.56 -7.82 21.55
CA LEU A 501 1.72 -8.41 20.50
C LEU A 501 2.56 -8.87 19.30
N ASP A 502 2.67 -10.19 19.12
CA ASP A 502 3.34 -10.87 18.02
C ASP A 502 2.37 -11.28 16.90
N GLN A 503 1.12 -11.60 17.26
CA GLN A 503 0.08 -12.02 16.34
C GLN A 503 -0.82 -10.87 15.88
N VAL A 504 -0.61 -10.43 14.64
CA VAL A 504 -1.51 -9.51 13.95
C VAL A 504 -2.63 -10.30 13.24
N GLY A 505 -3.79 -9.69 13.05
CA GLY A 505 -4.98 -10.35 12.53
C GLY A 505 -5.84 -11.04 13.58
N MET A 506 -5.59 -10.78 14.87
CA MET A 506 -6.43 -11.27 15.97
C MET A 506 -7.74 -10.49 16.09
N ARG A 507 -8.76 -11.12 16.70
CA ARG A 507 -10.02 -10.45 17.05
C ARG A 507 -9.78 -9.36 18.09
N VAL A 508 -10.51 -8.27 17.95
CA VAL A 508 -10.65 -7.22 18.96
C VAL A 508 -12.14 -7.04 19.28
N TYR A 509 -12.43 -6.67 20.52
CA TYR A 509 -13.75 -6.25 20.98
C TYR A 509 -13.66 -4.79 21.40
N ALA A 510 -14.74 -4.02 21.23
CA ALA A 510 -14.87 -2.72 21.89
C ALA A 510 -15.92 -2.86 23.01
N GLU A 511 -15.49 -2.75 24.26
CA GLU A 511 -16.33 -2.90 25.45
C GLU A 511 -16.63 -1.54 26.08
N LEU A 512 -17.86 -1.36 26.56
CA LEU A 512 -18.35 -0.08 27.03
C LEU A 512 -17.63 0.37 28.32
N ASP A 513 -16.90 1.48 28.23
CA ASP A 513 -16.24 2.11 29.38
C ASP A 513 -17.18 3.11 30.06
N GLU A 514 -18.02 2.62 30.97
CA GLU A 514 -19.05 3.41 31.66
C GLU A 514 -18.47 4.62 32.43
N ALA A 515 -17.20 4.56 32.87
CA ALA A 515 -16.56 5.65 33.60
C ALA A 515 -16.28 6.87 32.71
N GLU A 516 -16.09 6.63 31.41
CA GLU A 516 -15.62 7.59 30.41
C GLU A 516 -16.70 7.86 29.35
N SER A 517 -17.93 7.46 29.68
CA SER A 517 -19.10 7.48 28.82
C SER A 517 -20.11 8.54 29.24
N THR A 518 -20.80 9.11 28.26
CA THR A 518 -22.00 9.95 28.50
C THR A 518 -23.17 9.44 27.66
N ASP A 519 -24.40 9.84 28.01
CA ASP A 519 -25.62 9.49 27.25
C ASP A 519 -25.52 9.87 25.75
N GLU A 520 -24.74 10.91 25.42
CA GLU A 520 -24.54 11.40 24.05
C GLU A 520 -23.24 10.89 23.40
N SER A 521 -22.32 10.28 24.17
CA SER A 521 -21.04 9.74 23.68
C SER A 521 -20.69 8.37 24.29
N PRO A 522 -21.27 7.28 23.76
CA PRO A 522 -20.64 6.45 22.73
C PRO A 522 -19.21 5.88 22.89
N SER A 523 -18.49 6.04 24.01
CA SER A 523 -17.10 5.55 24.12
C SER A 523 -16.94 4.08 24.51
N TYR A 524 -15.83 3.45 24.08
CA TYR A 524 -15.49 2.04 24.28
C TYR A 524 -13.98 1.78 24.43
N LEU A 525 -13.62 0.86 25.31
CA LEU A 525 -12.27 0.29 25.47
C LEU A 525 -12.04 -0.83 24.45
N LEU A 526 -10.91 -0.81 23.75
CA LEU A 526 -10.52 -1.83 22.78
C LEU A 526 -9.72 -2.93 23.49
N VAL A 527 -10.21 -4.18 23.47
CA VAL A 527 -9.62 -5.31 24.21
C VAL A 527 -9.40 -6.56 23.35
N THR A 528 -8.40 -7.35 23.69
CA THR A 528 -8.22 -8.71 23.12
C THR A 528 -9.29 -9.66 23.63
N GLN A 529 -9.40 -10.85 23.02
CA GLN A 529 -10.24 -11.93 23.53
C GLN A 529 -9.90 -12.32 24.99
N ASP A 530 -8.64 -12.20 25.41
CA ASP A 530 -8.15 -12.46 26.77
C ASP A 530 -8.18 -11.22 27.68
N GLN A 531 -9.07 -10.26 27.36
CA GLN A 531 -9.35 -9.06 28.17
C GLN A 531 -8.15 -8.15 28.41
N GLN A 532 -7.13 -8.21 27.55
CA GLN A 532 -6.00 -7.28 27.60
C GLN A 532 -6.36 -5.98 26.88
N PRO A 533 -6.27 -4.81 27.53
CA PRO A 533 -6.56 -3.52 26.90
C PRO A 533 -5.48 -3.14 25.87
N LEU A 534 -5.94 -2.63 24.73
CA LEU A 534 -5.13 -2.22 23.58
C LEU A 534 -5.20 -0.72 23.31
N GLY A 535 -6.32 -0.08 23.62
CA GLY A 535 -6.60 1.31 23.27
C GLY A 535 -8.07 1.65 23.55
N ARG A 536 -8.57 2.74 22.99
CA ARG A 536 -10.01 3.08 23.02
C ARG A 536 -10.49 3.69 21.71
N THR A 537 -11.80 3.78 21.54
CA THR A 537 -12.42 4.49 20.42
C THR A 537 -12.21 6.00 20.52
N SER A 538 -12.21 6.69 19.38
CA SER A 538 -12.12 8.15 19.31
C SER A 538 -13.51 8.78 19.40
N ALA A 539 -13.60 10.01 19.94
CA ALA A 539 -14.87 10.73 20.04
C ALA A 539 -15.63 10.89 18.70
N ALA A 540 -14.92 10.83 17.57
CA ALA A 540 -15.52 10.83 16.23
C ALA A 540 -16.26 9.51 15.92
N PHE A 541 -15.69 8.37 16.32
CA PHE A 541 -16.36 7.07 16.27
C PHE A 541 -17.58 7.08 17.19
N ASP A 542 -17.39 7.48 18.44
CA ASP A 542 -18.43 7.49 19.48
C ASP A 542 -19.68 8.27 19.03
N SER A 543 -19.48 9.46 18.48
CA SER A 543 -20.55 10.31 17.93
C SER A 543 -21.22 9.66 16.71
N THR A 544 -20.46 8.99 15.85
CA THR A 544 -20.98 8.28 14.67
C THR A 544 -21.76 7.03 15.06
N PHE A 545 -21.29 6.31 16.07
CA PHE A 545 -21.96 5.15 16.66
C PHE A 545 -23.28 5.58 17.30
N GLN A 546 -23.28 6.63 18.12
CA GLN A 546 -24.50 7.14 18.75
C GLN A 546 -25.54 7.61 17.72
N LYS A 547 -25.12 8.32 16.66
CA LYS A 547 -26.03 8.71 15.56
C LYS A 547 -26.63 7.52 14.81
N THR A 548 -25.91 6.40 14.74
CA THR A 548 -26.32 5.21 13.97
C THR A 548 -27.14 4.22 14.79
N PHE A 549 -26.83 4.08 16.08
CA PHE A 549 -27.35 3.04 16.96
C PHE A 549 -28.04 3.55 18.24
N GLY A 550 -28.03 4.87 18.53
CA GLY A 550 -28.68 5.46 19.71
C GLY A 550 -30.21 5.35 19.75
N TRP A 551 -30.83 4.73 18.75
CA TRP A 551 -32.24 4.32 18.77
C TRP A 551 -32.46 2.96 19.47
N LEU A 552 -31.38 2.22 19.78
CA LEU A 552 -31.44 1.00 20.57
C LEU A 552 -31.88 1.31 22.00
N LYS A 553 -32.73 0.44 22.56
CA LYS A 553 -33.36 0.67 23.87
C LYS A 553 -32.34 0.70 25.02
N ASN A 554 -31.34 -0.17 24.93
CA ASN A 554 -30.20 -0.23 25.84
C ASN A 554 -28.96 0.12 25.02
N ARG A 555 -27.99 0.77 25.64
CA ARG A 555 -26.68 1.01 25.03
C ARG A 555 -25.95 -0.33 24.86
N PRO A 556 -25.42 -0.67 23.66
CA PRO A 556 -24.61 -1.87 23.48
C PRO A 556 -23.41 -1.85 24.43
N THR A 557 -23.19 -2.92 25.19
CA THR A 557 -22.01 -3.00 26.07
C THR A 557 -20.80 -3.60 25.37
N VAL A 558 -21.01 -4.28 24.24
CA VAL A 558 -19.96 -4.89 23.41
C VAL A 558 -20.21 -4.58 21.93
N ILE A 559 -19.15 -4.24 21.22
CA ILE A 559 -19.07 -4.19 19.76
C ILE A 559 -18.11 -5.28 19.29
N ASP A 560 -18.56 -6.12 18.36
CA ASP A 560 -17.75 -7.17 17.74
C ASP A 560 -17.48 -6.91 16.25
N GLY A 561 -16.80 -7.85 15.61
CA GLY A 561 -16.47 -7.81 14.18
C GLY A 561 -15.22 -7.00 13.84
N LEU A 562 -14.38 -6.69 14.85
CA LEU A 562 -13.14 -5.92 14.73
C LEU A 562 -11.90 -6.83 14.70
N THR A 563 -10.86 -6.38 13.99
CA THR A 563 -9.59 -7.09 13.78
C THR A 563 -8.41 -6.14 14.00
N LEU A 564 -7.38 -6.59 14.70
CA LEU A 564 -6.09 -5.88 14.76
C LEU A 564 -5.34 -6.06 13.43
N VAL A 565 -5.02 -4.97 12.73
CA VAL A 565 -4.32 -4.96 11.41
C VAL A 565 -2.84 -4.62 11.53
N SER A 566 -2.48 -3.81 12.52
CA SER A 566 -1.09 -3.45 12.86
C SER A 566 -1.05 -2.80 14.25
N VAL A 567 0.16 -2.57 14.77
CA VAL A 567 0.42 -1.68 15.91
C VAL A 567 1.39 -0.62 15.42
N GLU A 568 1.07 0.66 15.57
CA GLU A 568 1.81 1.76 14.93
C GLU A 568 2.26 2.79 15.95
N THR A 569 3.37 3.47 15.64
CA THR A 569 3.80 4.68 16.35
C THR A 569 2.93 5.88 15.95
N VAL A 570 2.51 6.67 16.94
CA VAL A 570 1.92 8.01 16.76
C VAL A 570 2.74 9.06 17.51
N ALA A 571 2.52 10.32 17.16
CA ALA A 571 3.22 11.47 17.72
C ALA A 571 2.22 12.55 18.15
N GLY A 572 2.10 12.78 19.47
CA GLY A 572 1.17 13.73 20.07
C GLY A 572 1.87 14.82 20.89
N ASP A 573 1.23 15.33 21.94
CA ASP A 573 1.88 16.27 22.86
C ASP A 573 2.85 15.52 23.80
N TYR A 574 4.06 16.06 23.99
CA TYR A 574 5.08 15.48 24.87
C TYR A 574 4.66 15.49 26.34
N ARG A 575 3.77 16.41 26.74
CA ARG A 575 3.23 16.49 28.10
C ARG A 575 2.37 15.29 28.43
N GLU A 576 1.61 14.82 27.45
CA GLU A 576 0.73 13.65 27.60
C GLU A 576 1.55 12.37 27.69
N SER A 577 2.63 12.23 26.91
CA SER A 577 3.56 11.10 27.06
C SER A 577 4.36 11.17 28.38
N GLU A 578 4.73 12.36 28.85
CA GLU A 578 5.42 12.55 30.13
C GLU A 578 4.48 12.23 31.33
N MET A 579 3.26 12.76 31.32
CA MET A 579 2.22 12.44 32.32
C MET A 579 1.84 10.96 32.34
N ALA A 580 1.85 10.30 31.17
CA ALA A 580 1.63 8.86 31.04
C ALA A 580 2.86 7.99 31.43
N GLY A 581 4.00 8.61 31.78
CA GLY A 581 5.22 7.89 32.17
C GLY A 581 5.96 7.21 31.00
N LEU A 582 5.75 7.68 29.76
CA LEU A 582 6.29 7.09 28.53
C LEU A 582 7.56 7.77 28.01
N GLY A 583 7.88 8.97 28.53
CA GLY A 583 9.02 9.79 28.12
C GLY A 583 8.61 11.14 27.54
N SER A 584 9.58 12.03 27.33
CA SER A 584 9.40 13.41 26.84
C SER A 584 9.44 13.55 25.31
N SER A 585 9.61 12.44 24.58
CA SER A 585 9.71 12.43 23.11
C SER A 585 8.38 12.61 22.38
N GLY A 586 7.23 12.46 23.06
CA GLY A 586 5.91 12.59 22.45
C GLY A 586 5.48 11.41 21.56
N PHE A 587 6.16 10.26 21.63
CA PHE A 587 5.80 9.04 20.89
C PHE A 587 5.15 7.97 21.78
N TRP A 588 4.15 7.29 21.21
CA TRP A 588 3.58 6.06 21.79
C TRP A 588 2.98 5.17 20.69
N LEU A 589 2.63 3.94 21.05
CA LEU A 589 1.97 2.97 20.20
C LEU A 589 0.45 3.07 20.29
N VAL A 590 -0.22 2.77 19.18
CA VAL A 590 -1.68 2.55 19.11
C VAL A 590 -1.98 1.33 18.25
N PRO A 591 -3.07 0.58 18.54
CA PRO A 591 -3.55 -0.47 17.65
C PRO A 591 -4.19 0.17 16.40
N ARG A 592 -4.03 -0.47 15.25
CA ARG A 592 -4.89 -0.21 14.08
C ARG A 592 -5.90 -1.31 13.93
N ILE A 593 -7.15 -0.90 13.82
CA ILE A 593 -8.29 -1.80 13.78
C ILE A 593 -9.07 -1.57 12.49
N THR A 594 -9.61 -2.65 11.93
CA THR A 594 -10.63 -2.59 10.89
C THR A 594 -11.67 -3.70 11.09
N GLY A 595 -12.73 -3.67 10.29
CA GLY A 595 -13.79 -4.67 10.30
C GLY A 595 -15.16 -4.02 10.26
N LEU A 596 -16.19 -4.79 10.59
CA LEU A 596 -17.57 -4.31 10.66
C LEU A 596 -17.99 -4.22 12.12
N ALA A 597 -17.87 -3.02 12.70
CA ALA A 597 -18.36 -2.69 14.02
C ALA A 597 -19.85 -3.01 14.13
N ARG A 598 -20.17 -4.11 14.81
CA ARG A 598 -21.53 -4.57 15.06
C ARG A 598 -21.82 -4.49 16.56
N PRO A 599 -22.85 -3.75 17.01
CA PRO A 599 -23.32 -3.87 18.39
C PRO A 599 -23.81 -5.29 18.65
N ASP A 600 -23.41 -5.88 19.79
CA ASP A 600 -24.16 -7.02 20.31
C ASP A 600 -25.56 -6.51 20.74
N LEU A 601 -26.58 -7.24 20.30
CA LEU A 601 -27.98 -6.96 20.59
C LEU A 601 -28.53 -7.88 21.70
N ASN A 602 -27.72 -8.80 22.20
CA ASN A 602 -28.05 -9.71 23.30
C ASN A 602 -27.48 -9.25 24.64
N THR A 603 -26.52 -8.31 24.63
CA THR A 603 -26.09 -7.56 25.82
C THR A 603 -27.17 -6.54 26.19
N THR A 604 -28.12 -6.96 27.03
CA THR A 604 -29.27 -6.14 27.48
C THR A 604 -29.65 -6.41 28.92
#